data_AF-A0A8J9S7U8-F1
#
_entry.id   AF-A0A8J9S7U8-F1
#
_cell.length_a   1.000
_cell.length_b   1.000
_cell.length_c   1.000
_cell.angle_alpha   90.00
_cell.angle_beta   90.00
_cell.angle_gamma   90.00
#
_symmetry.space_group_name_H-M   'P 1'
#
loop_
_entity.id
_entity.type
_entity.pdbx_description
1 polymer ?
#
loop_
_entity_poly.entity_id
_entity_poly.type
_entity_poly.pdbx_seq_one_letter_code
_entity_poly.pdbx_strand_id
1 'polypeptide(L)' 'IRPHIAKRVMLSDVAAVHARLENGDIRGIVVCQPWKTSRPGAFQKSNLEEEN' A
#
# COMPACT_ATOMS: atom_id res chain seq x y z
N ILE A 1 12.99 -8.47 18.49
CA ILE A 1 12.96 -8.40 17.01
C ILE A 1 11.98 -7.31 16.61
N ARG A 2 12.38 -6.27 15.88
CA ARG A 2 11.44 -5.24 15.40
C ARG A 2 10.78 -5.74 14.10
N PRO A 3 9.46 -5.62 13.94
CA PRO A 3 8.80 -6.02 12.70
C PRO A 3 9.28 -5.13 11.54
N HIS A 4 9.69 -5.76 10.44
CA HIS A 4 10.02 -5.06 9.20
C HIS A 4 8.73 -4.69 8.46
N ILE A 5 8.37 -3.40 8.48
CA ILE A 5 7.22 -2.86 7.77
C ILE A 5 7.66 -2.55 6.34
N ALA A 6 7.15 -3.32 5.38
CA ALA A 6 7.49 -3.18 3.97
C ALA A 6 6.74 -2.01 3.32
N LYS A 7 5.48 -1.78 3.70
CA LYS A 7 4.64 -0.74 3.09
C LYS A 7 3.54 -0.26 4.03
N ARG A 8 3.12 1.00 3.88
CA ARG A 8 1.93 1.58 4.50
C ARG A 8 0.95 1.95 3.41
N VAL A 9 -0.32 1.59 3.56
CA VAL A 9 -1.33 1.73 2.51
C VAL A 9 -2.63 2.27 3.09
N MET A 10 -3.46 2.89 2.26
CA MET A 10 -4.81 3.29 2.64
C MET A 10 -5.76 2.11 2.56
N LEU A 11 -6.92 2.23 3.24
CA LEU A 11 -7.96 1.21 3.19
C LEU A 11 -8.47 0.95 1.75
N SER A 12 -8.54 2.00 0.93
CA SER A 12 -8.93 1.91 -0.49
C SER A 12 -8.01 1.00 -1.31
N ASP A 13 -6.74 0.90 -0.93
CA ASP A 13 -5.71 0.23 -1.73
C ASP A 13 -5.46 -1.21 -1.24
N VAL A 14 -6.15 -1.65 -0.18
CA VAL A 14 -5.93 -2.96 0.46
C VAL A 14 -6.16 -4.11 -0.53
N ALA A 15 -7.18 -4.02 -1.38
CA ALA A 15 -7.47 -5.06 -2.37
C ALA A 15 -6.30 -5.25 -3.37
N ALA A 16 -5.77 -4.15 -3.91
CA ALA A 16 -4.64 -4.19 -4.83
C ALA A 16 -3.35 -4.70 -4.16
N VAL A 17 -3.15 -4.35 -2.89
CA VAL A 17 -1.99 -4.75 -2.10
C VAL A 17 -2.07 -6.21 -1.68
N HIS A 18 -3.27 -6.72 -1.39
CA HIS A 18 -3.52 -8.12 -1.07
C HIS A 18 -3.11 -9.03 -2.22
N ALA A 19 -3.53 -8.72 -3.46
CA ALA A 19 -3.13 -9.49 -4.63
C ALA A 19 -1.61 -9.55 -4.81
N ARG A 20 -0.90 -8.43 -4.54
CA ARG A 20 0.56 -8.37 -4.62
C ARG A 20 1.27 -9.11 -3.49
N LEU A 21 0.65 -9.21 -2.31
CA LEU A 21 1.14 -10.05 -1.21
C LEU A 21 1.01 -11.53 -1.57
N GLU A 22 -0.13 -11.92 -2.13
CA GLU A 22 -0.40 -13.30 -2.58
C GLU A 22 0.56 -13.73 -3.69
N ASN A 23 0.83 -12.84 -4.64
CA ASN A 23 1.80 -13.07 -5.71
C ASN A 23 3.27 -13.04 -5.24
N GLY A 24 3.53 -12.65 -3.98
CA GLY A 24 4.89 -12.60 -3.41
C GLY A 24 5.72 -11.37 -3.79
N ASP A 25 5.12 -10.37 -4.45
CA ASP A 25 5.76 -9.11 -4.86
C ASP A 25 6.12 -8.23 -3.67
N ILE A 26 5.45 -8.41 -2.54
CA ILE A 26 5.70 -7.69 -1.30
C ILE A 26 6.16 -8.68 -0.23
N ARG A 27 7.38 -8.48 0.28
CA ARG A 27 7.92 -9.29 1.40
C ARG A 27 7.96 -8.47 2.68
N GLY A 28 7.18 -8.88 3.68
CA GLY A 28 7.13 -8.25 5.00
C GLY A 28 5.72 -7.81 5.39
N ILE A 29 5.62 -6.96 6.40
CA ILE A 29 4.33 -6.52 6.95
C ILE A 29 3.84 -5.29 6.20
N VAL A 30 2.60 -5.34 5.72
CA VAL A 30 1.89 -4.17 5.20
C VAL A 30 0.94 -3.65 6.26
N VAL A 31 0.99 -2.35 6.53
CA VAL A 31 0.13 -1.70 7.53
C VAL A 31 -0.89 -0.83 6.82
N CYS A 32 -2.17 -1.14 6.99
CA CYS A 32 -3.25 -0.26 6.60
C CYS A 32 -3.36 0.91 7.59
N GLN A 33 -3.34 2.14 7.10
CA GLN A 33 -3.45 3.34 7.93
C GLN A 33 -4.71 4.14 7.59
N PRO A 34 -5.40 4.69 8.60
CA PRO A 34 -6.53 5.57 8.36
C PRO A 34 -6.08 6.89 7.71
N TRP A 35 -6.92 7.44 6.83
CA TRP A 35 -6.67 8.66 6.05
C TRP A 35 -6.08 9.83 6.86
N LYS A 36 -6.50 10.00 8.12
CA LYS A 36 -6.04 11.09 9.00
C LYS A 36 -4.54 11.06 9.35
N THR A 37 -3.85 9.93 9.22
CA THR A 37 -2.41 9.81 9.55
C THR A 37 -1.50 9.62 8.33
N SER A 38 -2.07 9.38 7.16
CA SER A 38 -1.35 9.40 5.90
C SER A 38 -1.11 10.85 5.48
N ARG A 39 0.17 11.27 5.46
CA ARG A 39 0.51 12.61 4.96
C ARG A 39 0.03 12.74 3.51
N PRO A 40 -0.80 13.75 3.17
CA PRO A 40 -1.19 14.02 1.79
C PRO A 40 0.08 14.41 1.03
N GLY A 41 0.60 13.50 0.21
CA GLY A 41 1.85 13.69 -0.55
C GLY A 41 2.81 12.50 -0.55
N ALA A 42 2.65 11.52 0.35
CA ALA A 42 3.54 10.34 0.38
C ALA A 42 3.11 9.18 -0.55
N PHE A 43 1.93 9.28 -1.18
CA PHE A 43 1.43 8.30 -2.15
C PHE A 43 1.25 9.00 -3.50
N GLN A 44 2.38 9.30 -4.15
CA GLN A 44 2.38 9.85 -5.50
C GLN A 44 1.98 8.74 -6.48
N LYS A 45 0.78 8.92 -7.04
CA LYS A 45 0.25 8.39 -8.30
C LYS A 45 1.23 7.52 -9.10
N SER A 46 1.09 6.20 -9.00
CA SER A 46 1.35 5.32 -10.13
C SER A 46 0.15 4.38 -10.24
N ASN A 47 -0.42 4.31 -11.44
CA ASN A 47 -1.60 3.52 -11.84
C ASN A 47 -2.97 4.22 -11.76
N LEU A 48 -3.06 5.46 -12.26
CA LEU A 48 -4.35 5.98 -12.71
C LEU A 48 -4.22 6.76 -14.02
N GLU A 49 -3.49 6.23 -15.00
CA GLU A 49 -3.52 6.67 -16.40
C GLU A 49 -3.21 5.47 -17.31
N GLU A 50 -4.15 4.53 -17.41
CA GLU A 50 -4.27 3.67 -18.61
C GLU A 50 -5.73 3.18 -18.73
N GLU A 51 -6.65 4.14 -18.92
CA GLU A 51 -7.93 3.88 -19.61
C GLU A 51 -8.47 5.22 -20.16
N ASN A 52 -7.95 5.64 -21.31
CA ASN A 52 -8.68 6.39 -22.33
C ASN A 52 -8.03 6.14 -23.69
#